data_AF-A0A4Q4WDY7-F1
#
_entry.id   AF-A0A4Q4WDY7-F1
#
_cell.length_a   1.000
_cell.length_b   1.000
_cell.length_c   1.000
_cell.angle_alpha   90.00
_cell.angle_beta   90.00
_cell.angle_gamma   90.00
#
_symmetry.space_group_name_H-M   'P 1'
#
loop_
_entity.id
_entity.type
_entity.pdbx_description
1 polymer ?
#
loop_
_entity_poly.entity_id
_entity_poly.type
_entity_poly.pdbx_seq_one_letter_code
_entity_poly.pdbx_strand_id
1 'polypeptide(L)'
;MFQDFSLRHLPALYFAFSHCVGAVLAPLRGTSSVIGLYGLPPQIADVPETWPVWQAGQGRIILLGLLMHIFYWRRQYAVCDTILMGLAWLGINDFVVVWNHGDRTWAWFRLFGSFAFASMGFFGLTQGPSLERKAR
;
A
#
# COMPACT_ATOMS: atom_id res chain seq x y z
N MET A 1 13.41 -5.84 21.59
CA MET A 1 12.40 -5.28 20.67
C MET A 1 12.48 -5.86 19.25
N PHE A 2 13.68 -6.10 18.69
CA PHE A 2 13.86 -6.71 17.35
C PHE A 2 13.99 -8.25 17.32
N GLN A 3 13.93 -8.93 18.47
CA GLN A 3 14.10 -10.39 18.53
C GLN A 3 12.95 -11.18 17.88
N ASP A 4 11.81 -10.54 17.62
CA ASP A 4 10.64 -11.14 16.98
C ASP A 4 10.49 -10.76 15.50
N PHE A 5 11.48 -10.08 14.91
CA PHE A 5 11.44 -9.74 13.49
C PHE A 5 11.70 -10.98 12.64
N SER A 6 10.76 -11.30 11.74
CA SER A 6 10.92 -12.34 10.73
C SER A 6 10.89 -11.73 9.34
N LEU A 7 11.63 -12.33 8.39
CA LEU A 7 11.58 -11.95 6.97
C LEU A 7 10.15 -11.98 6.39
N ARG A 8 9.29 -12.81 6.99
CA ARG A 8 7.85 -12.89 6.70
C ARG A 8 7.09 -11.58 6.93
N HIS A 9 7.62 -10.67 7.74
CA HIS A 9 6.97 -9.41 8.09
C HIS A 9 7.31 -8.30 7.08
N LEU A 10 8.25 -8.52 6.18
CA LEU A 10 8.68 -7.52 5.19
C LEU A 10 7.52 -6.97 4.35
N PRO A 11 6.56 -7.77 3.85
CA PRO A 11 5.47 -7.23 3.06
C PRO A 11 4.58 -6.28 3.84
N ALA A 12 4.21 -6.65 5.08
CA ALA A 12 3.39 -5.81 5.95
C ALA A 12 4.11 -4.51 6.31
N LEU A 13 5.40 -4.56 6.63
CA LEU A 13 6.19 -3.37 6.96
C LEU A 13 6.40 -2.47 5.74
N TYR A 14 6.72 -3.04 4.58
CA TYR A 14 6.82 -2.29 3.33
C TYR A 14 5.51 -1.59 2.99
N PHE A 15 4.38 -2.28 3.10
CA PHE A 15 3.05 -1.69 2.95
C PHE A 15 2.87 -0.50 3.91
N ALA A 16 3.16 -0.72 5.19
CA ALA A 16 2.99 0.29 6.23
C ALA A 16 3.78 1.58 5.93
N PHE A 17 5.05 1.46 5.53
CA PHE A 17 5.89 2.62 5.21
C PHE A 17 5.52 3.26 3.87
N SER A 18 5.33 2.46 2.81
CA SER A 18 4.99 2.97 1.48
C SER A 18 3.71 3.79 1.47
N HIS A 19 2.70 3.38 2.25
CA HIS A 19 1.42 4.08 2.34
C HIS A 19 1.49 5.39 3.15
N CYS A 20 2.58 5.61 3.90
CA CYS A 20 2.85 6.87 4.58
C CYS A 20 3.75 7.83 3.78
N VAL A 21 4.30 7.41 2.64
CA VAL A 21 5.21 8.23 1.82
C VAL A 21 4.57 9.57 1.41
N GLY A 22 3.28 9.57 1.11
CA GLY A 22 2.55 10.81 0.75
C GLY A 22 2.57 11.87 1.84
N ALA A 23 2.56 11.47 3.12
CA ALA A 23 2.63 12.40 4.26
C ALA A 23 3.99 13.11 4.35
N VAL A 24 5.04 12.47 3.84
CA VAL A 24 6.42 12.99 3.85
C VAL A 24 6.73 13.76 2.57
N LEU A 25 6.35 13.22 1.40
CA LEU A 25 6.68 13.83 0.11
C LEU A 25 5.87 15.10 -0.17
N ALA A 26 4.59 15.15 0.18
CA ALA A 26 3.75 16.31 -0.09
C ALA A 26 4.34 17.63 0.47
N PRO A 27 4.75 17.73 1.75
CA PRO A 27 5.34 18.96 2.27
C PRO A 27 6.77 19.23 1.76
N LEU A 28 7.53 18.20 1.37
CA LEU A 28 8.95 18.36 0.99
C LEU A 28 9.15 18.66 -0.50
N ARG A 29 8.32 18.09 -1.37
CA ARG A 29 8.50 18.11 -2.83
C ARG A 29 7.28 18.64 -3.60
N GLY A 30 6.25 19.06 -2.89
CA GLY A 30 5.02 19.58 -3.47
C GLY A 30 4.04 18.50 -3.95
N THR A 31 2.83 18.94 -4.26
CA THR A 31 1.67 18.09 -4.55
C THR A 31 1.82 17.32 -5.87
N SER A 32 2.35 17.96 -6.91
CA SER A 32 2.64 17.34 -8.21
C SER A 32 3.56 16.13 -8.10
N SER A 33 4.52 16.16 -7.18
CA SER A 33 5.47 15.06 -7.00
C SER A 33 4.81 13.76 -6.52
N VAL A 34 3.77 13.89 -5.69
CA VAL A 34 3.01 12.75 -5.15
C VAL A 34 2.09 12.17 -6.21
N ILE A 35 1.45 13.03 -7.00
CA ILE A 35 0.58 12.63 -8.11
C ILE A 35 1.40 12.00 -9.24
N GLY A 36 2.58 12.56 -9.53
CA GLY A 36 3.52 12.00 -10.51
C GLY A 36 4.04 10.62 -10.12
N LEU A 37 4.36 10.40 -8.83
CA LEU A 37 4.76 9.07 -8.32
C LEU A 37 3.66 8.01 -8.52
N TYR A 38 2.40 8.44 -8.57
CA TYR A 38 1.31 7.53 -8.85
C TYR A 38 1.30 7.03 -10.30
N GLY A 39 1.96 7.74 -11.23
CA GLY A 39 2.04 7.43 -12.66
C GLY A 39 1.15 8.30 -13.53
N LEU A 40 0.63 9.41 -12.99
CA LEU A 40 -0.15 10.38 -13.76
C LEU A 40 0.78 11.43 -14.41
N PRO A 41 0.44 11.89 -15.62
CA PRO A 41 1.29 12.78 -16.39
C PRO A 41 1.20 14.23 -15.85
N PRO A 42 2.17 15.10 -16.18
CA PRO A 42 2.24 16.47 -15.68
C PRO A 42 0.96 17.29 -15.91
N GLN A 43 0.24 17.04 -17.01
CA GLN A 43 -1.01 17.71 -17.35
C GLN A 43 -2.14 17.47 -16.34
N ILE A 44 -2.03 16.42 -15.51
CA ILE A 44 -2.93 16.15 -14.39
C ILE A 44 -2.25 16.54 -13.07
N ALA A 45 -0.97 16.21 -12.91
CA ALA A 45 -0.23 16.41 -11.67
C ALA A 45 -0.04 17.90 -11.30
N ASP A 46 0.13 18.78 -12.28
CA ASP A 46 0.43 20.20 -12.07
C ASP A 46 -0.81 21.09 -12.00
N VAL A 47 -2.01 20.51 -12.06
CA VAL A 47 -3.29 21.22 -12.00
C VAL A 47 -3.74 21.37 -10.54
N PRO A 48 -3.79 22.59 -9.97
CA PRO A 48 -4.10 22.81 -8.54
C PRO A 48 -5.43 22.20 -8.08
N GLU A 49 -6.44 22.19 -8.96
CA GLU A 49 -7.79 21.70 -8.68
C GLU A 49 -7.84 20.18 -8.44
N THR A 50 -6.82 19.43 -8.88
CA THR A 50 -6.72 17.98 -8.64
C THR A 50 -6.32 17.66 -7.21
N TRP A 51 -5.63 18.60 -6.54
CA TRP A 51 -5.03 18.34 -5.23
C TRP A 51 -6.04 18.05 -4.12
N PRO A 52 -7.15 18.80 -3.94
CA PRO A 52 -8.10 18.53 -2.85
C PRO A 52 -8.67 17.12 -2.90
N VAL A 53 -9.01 16.63 -4.09
CA VAL A 53 -9.52 15.27 -4.31
C VAL A 53 -8.43 14.25 -4.02
N TRP A 54 -7.22 14.51 -4.51
CA TRP A 54 -6.05 13.65 -4.25
C TRP A 54 -5.74 13.54 -2.76
N GLN A 55 -5.74 14.67 -2.04
CA GLN A 55 -5.45 14.74 -0.62
C GLN A 55 -6.48 13.96 0.21
N ALA A 56 -7.76 14.03 -0.16
CA ALA A 56 -8.80 13.23 0.48
C ALA A 56 -8.57 11.73 0.28
N GLY A 57 -8.13 11.31 -0.91
CA GLY A 57 -7.73 9.93 -1.18
C GLY A 57 -6.50 9.51 -0.36
N GLN A 58 -5.46 10.32 -0.39
CA GLN A 58 -4.20 10.09 0.33
C GLN A 58 -4.40 9.98 1.84
N GLY A 59 -5.32 10.74 2.44
CA GLY A 59 -5.64 10.61 3.86
C GLY A 59 -6.10 9.19 4.23
N ARG A 60 -6.87 8.53 3.36
CA ARG A 60 -7.32 7.14 3.57
C ARG A 60 -6.19 6.14 3.39
N ILE A 61 -5.32 6.35 2.41
CA ILE A 61 -4.12 5.52 2.18
C ILE A 61 -3.17 5.61 3.37
N ILE A 62 -2.90 6.82 3.87
CA ILE A 62 -2.06 7.04 5.06
C ILE A 62 -2.69 6.36 6.29
N LEU A 63 -4.01 6.48 6.47
CA LEU A 63 -4.71 5.79 7.56
C LEU A 63 -4.49 4.26 7.52
N LEU A 64 -4.55 3.64 6.34
CA LEU A 64 -4.25 2.21 6.20
C LEU A 64 -2.81 1.88 6.59
N GLY A 65 -1.83 2.71 6.19
CA GLY A 65 -0.44 2.55 6.60
C GLY A 65 -0.23 2.68 8.12
N LEU A 66 -0.93 3.63 8.76
CA LEU A 66 -0.91 3.79 10.21
C LEU A 66 -1.57 2.61 10.94
N LEU A 67 -2.72 2.14 10.45
CA LEU A 67 -3.40 0.95 11.00
C LEU A 67 -2.50 -0.28 10.91
N MET A 68 -1.79 -0.47 9.79
CA MET A 68 -0.82 -1.56 9.65
C MET A 68 0.27 -1.48 10.72
N HIS A 69 0.87 -0.31 10.98
CA HIS A 69 1.85 -0.12 12.05
C HIS A 69 1.28 -0.48 13.43
N ILE A 70 0.07 0.02 13.74
CA ILE A 70 -0.60 -0.23 15.03
C ILE A 70 -0.81 -1.73 15.22
N PHE A 71 -1.43 -2.42 14.26
CA PHE A 71 -1.70 -3.85 14.39
C PHE A 71 -0.42 -4.67 14.42
N TYR A 72 0.59 -4.28 13.65
CA TYR A 72 1.89 -4.94 13.66
C TYR A 72 2.57 -4.85 15.03
N TRP A 73 2.61 -3.67 15.64
CA TRP A 73 3.19 -3.49 16.98
C TRP A 73 2.37 -4.16 18.09
N ARG A 74 1.04 -4.27 17.90
CA ARG A 74 0.16 -5.06 18.77
C ARG A 74 0.22 -6.57 18.51
N ARG A 75 1.08 -7.03 17.59
CA ARG A 75 1.25 -8.43 17.18
C ARG A 75 -0.02 -9.09 16.62
N GLN A 76 -0.93 -8.27 16.08
CA GLN A 76 -2.18 -8.73 15.45
C GLN A 76 -1.93 -9.07 13.97
N TYR A 77 -1.03 -10.03 13.71
CA TYR A 77 -0.53 -10.32 12.36
C TYR A 77 -1.60 -10.84 11.40
N ALA A 78 -2.63 -11.54 11.91
CA ALA A 78 -3.79 -11.95 11.12
C ALA A 78 -4.52 -10.74 10.49
N VAL A 79 -4.62 -9.65 11.25
CA VAL A 79 -5.25 -8.41 10.79
C VAL A 79 -4.36 -7.72 9.76
N CYS A 80 -3.03 -7.73 9.96
CA CYS A 80 -2.07 -7.25 8.97
C CYS A 80 -2.22 -7.98 7.64
N ASP A 81 -2.32 -9.31 7.67
CA ASP A 81 -2.53 -10.13 6.48
C ASP A 81 -3.88 -9.84 5.80
N THR A 82 -4.93 -9.57 6.59
CA THR A 82 -6.24 -9.14 6.07
C THR A 82 -6.16 -7.78 5.36
N ILE A 83 -5.42 -6.82 5.92
CA ILE A 83 -5.21 -5.52 5.26
C ILE A 83 -4.41 -5.69 3.97
N LEU A 84 -3.37 -6.55 3.96
CA LEU A 84 -2.61 -6.87 2.75
C LEU A 84 -3.51 -7.48 1.67
N MET A 85 -4.42 -8.38 2.00
CA MET A 85 -5.39 -8.93 1.02
C MET A 85 -6.21 -7.82 0.33
N GLY A 86 -6.56 -6.76 1.07
CA GLY A 86 -7.26 -5.60 0.53
C GLY A 86 -6.53 -4.86 -0.60
N LEU A 87 -5.21 -5.05 -0.73
CA LEU A 87 -4.43 -4.50 -1.84
C LEU A 87 -4.90 -5.00 -3.20
N ALA A 88 -5.51 -6.19 -3.29
CA ALA A 88 -6.04 -6.68 -4.56
C ALA A 88 -7.03 -5.68 -5.18
N TRP A 89 -7.92 -5.12 -4.35
CA TRP A 89 -8.87 -4.10 -4.80
C TRP A 89 -8.17 -2.79 -5.17
N LEU A 90 -7.21 -2.32 -4.34
CA LEU A 90 -6.45 -1.11 -4.64
C LEU A 90 -5.66 -1.25 -5.95
N GLY A 91 -5.08 -2.41 -6.22
CA GLY A 91 -4.39 -2.73 -7.47
C GLY A 91 -5.31 -2.67 -8.69
N ILE A 92 -6.53 -3.21 -8.59
CA ILE A 92 -7.53 -3.11 -9.67
C ILE A 92 -7.91 -1.66 -9.92
N ASN A 93 -8.23 -0.91 -8.86
CA ASN A 93 -8.58 0.51 -8.97
C ASN A 93 -7.44 1.31 -9.60
N ASP A 94 -6.22 1.13 -9.11
CA ASP A 94 -5.04 1.82 -9.60
C ASP A 94 -4.74 1.48 -11.07
N PHE A 95 -4.91 0.20 -11.45
CA PHE A 95 -4.79 -0.21 -12.84
C PHE A 95 -5.77 0.55 -13.73
N VAL A 96 -7.06 0.59 -13.36
CA VAL A 96 -8.08 1.28 -14.16
C VAL A 96 -7.77 2.78 -14.29
N VAL A 97 -7.36 3.45 -13.21
CA VAL A 97 -7.04 4.89 -13.25
C VAL A 97 -5.83 5.15 -14.13
N VAL A 98 -4.71 4.47 -13.88
CA VAL A 98 -3.45 4.72 -14.58
C VAL A 98 -3.50 4.25 -16.03
N TRP A 99 -4.24 3.17 -16.33
CA TRP A 99 -4.42 2.70 -17.71
C TRP A 99 -5.09 3.73 -18.62
N ASN A 100 -6.07 4.46 -18.07
CA ASN A 100 -6.86 5.44 -18.80
C ASN A 100 -6.25 6.84 -18.80
N HIS A 101 -5.52 7.21 -17.74
CA HIS A 101 -5.09 8.59 -17.53
C HIS A 101 -3.58 8.77 -17.34
N GLY A 102 -2.78 7.70 -17.36
CA GLY A 102 -1.35 7.74 -17.09
C GLY A 102 -0.52 6.73 -17.84
N ASP A 103 0.60 6.33 -17.24
CA ASP A 103 1.55 5.41 -17.84
C ASP A 103 1.04 3.95 -17.78
N ARG A 104 0.71 3.37 -18.93
CA ARG A 104 0.21 2.00 -19.04
C ARG A 104 1.20 0.93 -18.56
N THR A 105 2.50 1.18 -18.68
CA THR A 105 3.53 0.28 -18.13
C THR A 105 3.43 0.29 -16.61
N TRP A 106 3.28 1.48 -16.03
CA TRP A 106 3.11 1.64 -14.60
C TRP A 106 1.81 1.02 -14.09
N ALA A 107 0.72 1.10 -14.86
CA ALA A 107 -0.54 0.44 -14.53
C ALA A 107 -0.36 -1.07 -14.29
N TRP A 108 0.38 -1.76 -15.18
CA TRP A 108 0.69 -3.19 -15.01
C TRP A 108 1.55 -3.46 -13.78
N PHE A 109 2.57 -2.64 -13.52
CA PHE A 109 3.39 -2.77 -12.31
C PHE A 109 2.55 -2.64 -11.04
N ARG A 110 1.60 -1.70 -11.00
CA ARG A 110 0.68 -1.55 -9.86
C ARG A 110 -0.22 -2.76 -9.70
N LEU A 111 -0.78 -3.30 -10.80
CA LEU A 111 -1.65 -4.47 -10.72
C LEU A 111 -0.89 -5.68 -10.18
N PHE A 112 0.19 -6.08 -10.85
CA PHE A 112 0.93 -7.29 -10.45
C PHE A 112 1.62 -7.13 -9.10
N GLY A 113 2.15 -5.94 -8.80
CA GLY A 113 2.70 -5.62 -7.49
C GLY A 113 1.65 -5.78 -6.39
N SER A 114 0.51 -5.12 -6.52
CA SER A 114 -0.57 -5.21 -5.54
C SER A 114 -1.10 -6.64 -5.36
N PHE A 115 -1.24 -7.42 -6.44
CA PHE A 115 -1.64 -8.82 -6.35
C PHE A 115 -0.59 -9.70 -5.66
N ALA A 116 0.71 -9.46 -5.89
CA ALA A 116 1.77 -10.16 -5.17
C ALA A 116 1.67 -9.92 -3.66
N PHE A 117 1.52 -8.67 -3.21
CA PHE A 117 1.32 -8.37 -1.80
C PHE A 117 -0.01 -8.91 -1.25
N ALA A 118 -1.09 -8.84 -2.02
CA ALA A 118 -2.37 -9.40 -1.62
C ALA A 118 -2.30 -10.92 -1.43
N SER A 119 -1.57 -11.62 -2.30
CA SER A 119 -1.33 -13.06 -2.16
C SER A 119 -0.53 -13.39 -0.89
N MET A 120 0.44 -12.56 -0.51
CA MET A 120 1.20 -12.73 0.74
C MET A 120 0.28 -12.61 1.96
N GLY A 121 -0.67 -11.67 1.93
CA GLY A 121 -1.73 -11.58 2.94
C GLY A 121 -2.65 -12.80 2.93
N PHE A 122 -3.10 -13.23 1.75
CA PHE A 122 -4.00 -14.40 1.61
C PHE A 122 -3.40 -15.68 2.18
N PHE A 123 -2.10 -15.90 1.98
CA PHE A 123 -1.39 -17.06 2.54
C PHE A 123 -0.99 -16.89 4.00
N GLY A 124 -1.32 -15.76 4.64
CA GLY A 124 -1.02 -15.48 6.03
C GLY A 124 0.48 -15.38 6.30
N LEU A 125 1.24 -14.76 5.38
CA LEU A 125 2.69 -14.74 5.47
C LEU A 125 3.15 -14.05 6.76
N THR A 126 2.53 -12.92 7.12
CA THR A 126 2.92 -12.12 8.30
C THR A 126 2.64 -12.90 9.58
N GLN A 127 1.47 -13.54 9.69
CA GLN A 127 1.12 -14.39 10.83
C GLN A 127 2.00 -15.64 10.90
N GLY A 128 2.38 -16.20 9.75
CA GLY A 128 3.09 -17.46 9.67
C GLY A 128 2.21 -18.68 10.00
N PRO A 129 2.82 -19.88 10.10
CA PRO A 129 2.08 -21.10 10.40
C PRO A 129 1.38 -20.97 11.75
N SER A 130 0.04 -21.09 11.78
CA SER A 130 -0.68 -21.23 13.04
C SER A 130 -0.24 -22.54 13.72
N LEU A 131 -0.18 -22.54 15.06
CA LEU A 131 0.12 -23.76 15.83
C LEU A 131 -0.87 -24.89 15.52
N GLU A 132 -2.11 -24.57 15.13
CA GLU A 132 -3.12 -25.52 14.67
C GLU A 132 -2.76 -26.21 13.33
N ARG A 133 -2.00 -25.54 12.44
CA ARG A 133 -1.59 -26.10 11.15
C ARG A 133 -0.44 -27.11 11.26
N LYS A 134 0.25 -27.17 12.40
CA LYS A 134 1.28 -28.19 12.69
C LYS A 134 0.72 -29.49 13.26
N ALA A 135 -0.57 -29.51 13.63
CA ALA A 135 -1.23 -30.65 14.26
C ALA A 135 -2.17 -31.43 13.31
N ARG A 136 -2.21 -31.06 12.03
CA ARG A 136 -2.81 -31.82 10.92
C ARG A 136 -1.74 -32.17 9.92
#